data_AF-A0A9D2NBN8-F1
#
_entry.id   AF-A0A9D2NBN8-F1
#
_cell.length_a   1.000
_cell.length_b   1.000
_cell.length_c   1.000
_cell.angle_alpha   90.00
_cell.angle_beta   90.00
_cell.angle_gamma   90.00
#
_symmetry.space_group_name_H-M   'P 1'
#
loop_
_entity.id
_entity.type
_entity.pdbx_description
1 polymer ?
#
loop_
_entity_poly.entity_id
_entity_poly.type
_entity_poly.pdbx_seq_one_letter_code
_entity_poly.pdbx_strand_id
1 'polypeptide(L)'
;MIRLLIADDEPLVQAGVKSMLEWSSHGIEICGICSNGSEALEMIGRFRPEIVISDIWMPEMDGLTLLKTCRNCYGDLPVFLMLTGHKDFGCARKAIHYGAAEYILKQELTAQSLEHAVRSALQRVKNLQQTRDMVSACLTLLRKGNEDRKDFTSAENPAGKKRHRNVIDRIQKYMQENCTGKLTLRETASAFGLSPNYLSALFTKSCGYSFTEYRNHIKIEEAKRMLDTGGMKIYEVAEYLGFDSAFYFSKVFKKTEGISPREYLRGFSSDKSGRREYTGRPAPLARCPQEEL
;
A
#
# COMPACT_ATOMS: atom_id res chain seq x y z
N MET A 1 -18.76 14.48 -18.80
CA MET A 1 -17.79 14.08 -19.84
C MET A 1 -16.69 13.32 -19.14
N ILE A 2 -16.24 12.20 -19.71
CA ILE A 2 -15.13 11.39 -19.17
C ILE A 2 -13.82 11.98 -19.67
N ARG A 3 -12.81 12.14 -18.81
CA ARG A 3 -11.50 12.66 -19.18
C ARG A 3 -10.50 11.54 -19.38
N LEU A 4 -9.82 11.60 -20.51
CA LEU A 4 -8.81 10.66 -20.95
C LEU A 4 -7.42 11.33 -20.97
N LEU A 5 -6.44 10.67 -20.39
CA LEU A 5 -5.03 10.99 -20.54
C LEU A 5 -4.35 9.93 -21.42
N ILE A 6 -3.51 10.36 -22.36
CA ILE A 6 -2.70 9.48 -23.21
C ILE A 6 -1.23 9.66 -22.83
N ALA A 7 -0.55 8.57 -22.45
CA ALA A 7 0.86 8.56 -22.10
C ALA A 7 1.62 7.58 -23.00
N ASP A 8 2.49 8.08 -23.87
CA ASP A 8 3.33 7.26 -24.77
C ASP A 8 4.54 8.10 -25.17
N ASP A 9 5.75 7.55 -25.16
CA ASP A 9 6.95 8.31 -25.53
C ASP A 9 7.12 8.48 -27.04
N GLU A 10 6.33 7.77 -27.85
CA GLU A 10 6.31 7.88 -29.30
C GLU A 10 5.22 8.86 -29.80
N PRO A 11 5.57 10.05 -30.35
CA PRO A 11 4.58 11.04 -30.79
C PRO A 11 3.61 10.53 -31.88
N LEU A 12 4.07 9.59 -32.71
CA LEU A 12 3.23 8.97 -33.74
C LEU A 12 2.13 8.09 -33.14
N VAL A 13 2.41 7.39 -32.05
CA VAL A 13 1.41 6.56 -31.36
C VAL A 13 0.37 7.45 -30.69
N GLN A 14 0.81 8.53 -30.02
CA GLN A 14 -0.10 9.53 -29.45
C GLN A 14 -1.05 10.11 -30.52
N ALA A 15 -0.51 10.53 -31.67
CA ALA A 15 -1.29 11.06 -32.79
C ALA A 15 -2.23 10.00 -33.38
N GLY A 16 -1.76 8.77 -33.53
CA GLY A 16 -2.54 7.62 -33.98
C GLY A 16 -3.75 7.38 -33.08
N VAL A 17 -3.54 7.14 -31.78
CA VAL A 17 -4.62 6.93 -30.79
C VAL A 17 -5.60 8.10 -30.80
N LYS A 18 -5.11 9.34 -30.83
CA LYS A 18 -5.96 10.54 -30.88
C LYS A 18 -6.89 10.56 -32.10
N SER A 19 -6.39 10.14 -33.26
CA SER A 19 -7.13 10.13 -34.53
C SER A 19 -7.99 8.89 -34.78
N MET A 20 -7.77 7.80 -34.04
CA MET A 20 -8.44 6.51 -34.27
C MET A 20 -9.94 6.53 -33.97
N LEU A 21 -10.40 7.42 -33.09
CA LEU A 21 -11.78 7.50 -32.64
C LEU A 21 -12.26 8.96 -32.59
N GLU A 22 -13.56 9.15 -32.83
CA GLU A 22 -14.23 10.42 -32.55
C GLU A 22 -14.61 10.49 -31.07
N TRP A 23 -13.64 10.84 -30.21
CA TRP A 23 -13.76 10.77 -28.74
C TRP A 23 -15.00 11.48 -28.17
N SER A 24 -15.36 12.63 -28.75
CA SER A 24 -16.53 13.42 -28.34
C SER A 24 -17.83 12.62 -28.47
N SER A 25 -17.96 11.80 -29.52
CA SER A 25 -19.14 10.95 -29.74
C SER A 25 -19.29 9.84 -28.69
N HIS A 26 -18.18 9.45 -28.05
CA HIS A 26 -18.16 8.53 -26.91
C HIS A 26 -18.28 9.23 -25.56
N GLY A 27 -18.49 10.56 -25.54
CA GLY A 27 -18.56 11.36 -24.32
C GLY A 27 -17.21 11.51 -23.61
N ILE A 28 -16.09 11.34 -24.34
CA ILE A 28 -14.73 11.41 -23.83
C ILE A 28 -14.05 12.69 -24.32
N GLU A 29 -13.33 13.36 -23.43
CA GLU A 29 -12.45 14.48 -23.70
C GLU A 29 -11.00 14.06 -23.41
N ILE A 30 -10.08 14.28 -24.35
CA ILE A 30 -8.65 14.10 -24.09
C ILE A 30 -8.15 15.30 -23.29
N CYS A 31 -7.93 15.13 -21.99
CA CYS A 31 -7.53 16.21 -21.08
C CYS A 31 -6.02 16.44 -21.04
N GLY A 32 -5.22 15.54 -21.62
CA GLY A 32 -3.77 15.65 -21.67
C GLY A 32 -3.13 14.58 -22.53
N ILE A 33 -1.91 14.88 -22.99
CA ILE A 33 -1.01 13.95 -23.67
C ILE A 33 0.39 14.19 -23.08
N CYS A 34 1.10 13.12 -22.74
CA CYS A 34 2.42 13.18 -22.11
C CYS A 34 3.34 12.08 -22.64
N SER A 35 4.64 12.26 -22.48
CA SER A 35 5.65 11.35 -23.06
C SER A 35 6.41 10.51 -22.04
N ASN A 36 6.08 10.62 -20.75
CA ASN A 36 6.65 9.78 -19.71
C ASN A 36 5.71 9.58 -18.53
N GLY A 37 5.99 8.58 -17.68
CA GLY A 37 5.13 8.27 -16.53
C GLY A 37 5.16 9.31 -15.41
N SER A 38 6.25 10.06 -15.25
CA SER A 38 6.35 11.12 -14.22
C SER A 38 5.40 12.26 -14.54
N GLU A 39 5.45 12.75 -15.79
CA GLU A 39 4.53 13.75 -16.33
C GLU A 39 3.08 13.24 -16.30
N ALA A 40 2.86 11.98 -16.68
CA ALA A 40 1.54 11.36 -16.58
C ALA A 40 0.99 11.40 -15.15
N LEU A 41 1.83 11.09 -14.14
CA LEU A 41 1.43 11.12 -12.73
C LEU A 41 1.06 12.54 -12.26
N GLU A 42 1.81 13.55 -12.69
CA GLU A 42 1.51 14.97 -12.41
C GLU A 42 0.17 15.37 -13.05
N MET A 43 -0.02 15.04 -14.32
CA MET A 43 -1.26 15.30 -15.06
C MET A 43 -2.46 14.57 -14.44
N ILE A 44 -2.28 13.33 -13.95
CA ILE A 44 -3.33 12.60 -13.23
C ILE A 44 -3.72 13.34 -11.95
N GLY A 45 -2.75 13.87 -11.20
CA GLY A 45 -3.00 14.65 -9.99
C GLY A 45 -3.78 15.94 -10.27
N ARG A 46 -3.41 16.64 -11.35
CA ARG A 46 -3.98 17.93 -11.76
C ARG A 46 -5.34 17.80 -12.42
N PHE A 47 -5.44 16.97 -13.46
CA PHE A 47 -6.61 16.88 -14.32
C PHE A 47 -7.60 15.81 -13.89
N ARG A 48 -7.21 14.89 -12.99
CA ARG A 48 -8.07 13.82 -12.48
C ARG A 48 -8.83 13.08 -13.61
N PRO A 49 -8.10 12.53 -14.60
CA PRO A 49 -8.73 11.72 -15.64
C PRO A 49 -9.39 10.49 -15.02
N GLU A 50 -10.45 10.01 -15.64
CA GLU A 50 -11.09 8.74 -15.28
C GLU A 50 -10.49 7.57 -16.07
N ILE A 51 -9.88 7.82 -17.22
CA ILE A 51 -9.22 6.81 -18.05
C ILE A 51 -7.79 7.29 -18.39
N VAL A 52 -6.84 6.35 -18.35
CA VAL A 52 -5.47 6.54 -18.85
C VAL A 52 -5.18 5.45 -19.87
N ILE A 53 -4.75 5.84 -21.07
CA ILE A 53 -4.07 4.94 -22.01
C ILE A 53 -2.57 5.18 -21.82
N SER A 54 -1.82 4.14 -21.50
CA SER A 54 -0.39 4.27 -21.20
C SER A 54 0.43 3.22 -21.94
N ASP A 55 1.55 3.62 -22.54
CA ASP A 55 2.61 2.68 -22.86
C ASP A 55 3.15 2.05 -21.58
N ILE A 56 3.70 0.84 -21.67
CA ILE A 56 4.45 0.20 -20.60
C ILE A 56 5.85 0.77 -20.54
N TRP A 57 6.55 0.86 -21.66
CA TRP A 57 7.95 1.28 -21.66
C TRP A 57 8.04 2.76 -22.01
N MET A 58 8.27 3.59 -21.00
CA MET A 58 8.48 5.02 -21.15
C MET A 58 9.71 5.42 -20.33
N PRO A 59 10.43 6.50 -20.71
CA PRO A 59 11.53 7.02 -19.92
C PRO A 59 11.06 7.53 -18.54
N GLU A 60 12.00 7.70 -17.61
CA GLU A 60 11.81 8.18 -16.23
C GLU A 60 10.94 7.29 -15.33
N MET A 61 9.70 7.05 -15.72
CA MET A 61 8.75 6.16 -15.05
C MET A 61 7.99 5.35 -16.10
N ASP A 62 8.09 4.03 -15.98
CA ASP A 62 7.37 3.09 -16.84
C ASP A 62 5.87 3.02 -16.48
N GLY A 63 5.04 2.58 -17.43
CA GLY A 63 3.58 2.53 -17.27
C GLY A 63 3.08 1.58 -16.19
N LEU A 64 3.81 0.50 -15.86
CA LEU A 64 3.43 -0.39 -14.76
C LEU A 64 3.70 0.26 -13.41
N THR A 65 4.82 0.97 -13.29
CA THR A 65 5.16 1.79 -12.12
C THR A 65 4.17 2.94 -11.96
N LEU A 66 3.77 3.60 -13.06
CA LEU A 66 2.72 4.61 -13.06
C LEU A 66 1.39 4.05 -12.56
N LEU A 67 0.92 2.93 -13.13
CA LEU A 67 -0.32 2.25 -12.71
C LEU A 67 -0.28 1.89 -11.23
N LYS A 68 0.78 1.22 -10.77
CA LYS A 68 0.95 0.84 -9.36
C LYS A 68 0.91 2.06 -8.45
N THR A 69 1.61 3.13 -8.83
CA THR A 69 1.66 4.39 -8.07
C THR A 69 0.28 5.03 -8.01
N CYS A 70 -0.45 5.06 -9.13
CA CYS A 70 -1.80 5.60 -9.18
C CYS A 70 -2.78 4.82 -8.32
N ARG A 71 -2.71 3.49 -8.32
CA ARG A 71 -3.54 2.64 -7.45
C ARG A 71 -3.30 2.95 -5.97
N ASN A 72 -2.05 3.16 -5.58
CA ASN A 72 -1.69 3.51 -4.21
C ASN A 72 -2.13 4.93 -3.81
N CYS A 73 -2.03 5.90 -4.72
CA CYS A 73 -2.30 7.31 -4.44
C CYS A 73 -3.79 7.68 -4.60
N TYR A 74 -4.47 7.12 -5.59
CA TYR A 74 -5.80 7.53 -6.06
C TYR A 74 -6.85 6.42 -6.01
N GLY A 75 -6.45 5.16 -5.78
CA GLY A 75 -7.36 4.01 -5.71
C GLY A 75 -7.72 3.47 -7.10
N ASP A 76 -8.98 3.08 -7.27
CA ASP A 76 -9.44 2.37 -8.49
C ASP A 76 -9.57 3.26 -9.73
N LEU A 77 -9.55 4.59 -9.56
CA LEU A 77 -9.49 5.55 -10.66
C LEU A 77 -8.12 6.24 -10.72
N PRO A 78 -7.57 6.51 -11.92
CA PRO A 78 -8.15 6.21 -13.25
C PRO A 78 -8.17 4.72 -13.61
N VAL A 79 -9.01 4.34 -14.57
CA VAL A 79 -8.95 3.05 -15.25
C VAL A 79 -7.80 3.07 -16.26
N PHE A 80 -6.92 2.09 -16.20
CA PHE A 80 -5.75 2.00 -17.08
C PHE A 80 -5.98 1.02 -18.23
N LEU A 81 -5.67 1.47 -19.45
CA LEU A 81 -5.53 0.66 -20.65
C LEU A 81 -4.04 0.64 -21.01
N MET A 82 -3.39 -0.51 -20.87
CA MET A 82 -1.97 -0.63 -21.21
C MET A 82 -1.83 -0.88 -22.71
N LEU A 83 -1.08 -0.02 -23.38
CA LEU A 83 -0.66 -0.19 -24.77
C LEU A 83 0.82 -0.61 -24.77
N THR A 84 1.27 -1.50 -25.64
CA THR A 84 2.71 -1.90 -25.62
C THR A 84 3.17 -2.49 -26.94
N GLY A 85 4.38 -2.12 -27.35
CA GLY A 85 5.05 -2.70 -28.53
C GLY A 85 5.63 -4.10 -28.31
N HIS A 86 5.71 -4.58 -27.07
CA HIS A 86 6.40 -5.83 -26.75
C HIS A 86 5.45 -6.92 -26.25
N LYS A 87 5.56 -8.11 -26.85
CA LYS A 87 4.91 -9.33 -26.37
C LYS A 87 5.67 -9.89 -25.17
N ASP A 88 5.43 -9.33 -23.98
CA ASP A 88 6.02 -9.80 -22.73
C ASP A 88 4.96 -10.29 -21.73
N PHE A 89 4.95 -11.60 -21.48
CA PHE A 89 4.01 -12.22 -20.55
C PHE A 89 4.17 -11.71 -19.11
N GLY A 90 5.40 -11.36 -18.71
CA GLY A 90 5.69 -10.79 -17.40
C GLY A 90 4.99 -9.45 -17.18
N CYS A 91 5.00 -8.59 -18.20
CA CYS A 91 4.35 -7.29 -18.22
C CYS A 91 2.82 -7.44 -18.19
N ALA A 92 2.26 -8.32 -19.02
CA ALA A 92 0.82 -8.60 -19.00
C ALA A 92 0.35 -9.08 -17.62
N ARG A 93 1.07 -10.02 -17.00
CA ARG A 93 0.76 -10.52 -15.65
C ARG A 93 0.81 -9.42 -14.60
N LYS A 94 1.82 -8.54 -14.66
CA LYS A 94 1.94 -7.39 -13.74
C LYS A 94 0.82 -6.37 -13.96
N ALA A 95 0.47 -6.05 -15.21
CA ALA A 95 -0.61 -5.13 -15.54
C ALA A 95 -1.94 -5.61 -14.94
N ILE A 96 -2.28 -6.88 -15.13
CA ILE A 96 -3.47 -7.51 -14.54
C ILE A 96 -3.39 -7.47 -13.00
N HIS A 97 -2.25 -7.84 -12.43
CA HIS A 97 -2.06 -7.85 -10.98
C HIS A 97 -2.23 -6.45 -10.34
N TYR A 98 -1.79 -5.40 -11.02
CA TYR A 98 -1.99 -4.01 -10.57
C TYR A 98 -3.34 -3.42 -10.96
N GLY A 99 -4.21 -4.19 -11.62
CA GLY A 99 -5.57 -3.77 -11.95
C GLY A 99 -5.66 -2.83 -13.15
N ALA A 100 -4.85 -3.07 -14.18
CA ALA A 100 -5.16 -2.59 -15.53
C ALA A 100 -6.48 -3.22 -15.99
N ALA A 101 -7.29 -2.45 -16.71
CA ALA A 101 -8.53 -2.97 -17.28
C ALA A 101 -8.26 -3.75 -18.57
N GLU A 102 -7.28 -3.32 -19.37
CA GLU A 102 -6.89 -4.00 -20.60
C GLU A 102 -5.39 -3.93 -20.83
N TYR A 103 -4.92 -4.88 -21.64
CA TYR A 103 -3.57 -4.96 -22.18
C TYR A 103 -3.66 -5.15 -23.70
N ILE A 104 -3.17 -4.18 -24.45
CA ILE A 104 -3.27 -4.11 -25.91
C ILE A 104 -1.87 -4.04 -26.51
N LEU A 105 -1.61 -4.85 -27.52
CA LEU A 105 -0.38 -4.78 -28.28
C LEU A 105 -0.49 -3.71 -29.37
N LYS A 106 0.53 -2.84 -29.50
CA LYS A 106 0.58 -1.78 -30.51
C LYS A 106 0.39 -2.33 -31.93
N GLN A 107 0.89 -3.54 -32.23
CA GLN A 107 0.72 -4.17 -33.55
C GLN A 107 -0.71 -4.64 -33.84
N GLU A 108 -1.50 -4.88 -32.79
CA GLU A 108 -2.88 -5.37 -32.86
C GLU A 108 -3.88 -4.21 -32.60
N LEU A 109 -3.36 -2.98 -32.48
CA LEU A 109 -4.14 -1.79 -32.27
C LEU A 109 -4.83 -1.38 -33.58
N THR A 110 -6.16 -1.35 -33.54
CA THR A 110 -7.05 -0.89 -34.60
C THR A 110 -8.11 0.02 -33.98
N ALA A 111 -8.83 0.80 -34.79
CA ALA A 111 -9.94 1.61 -34.29
C ALA A 111 -10.98 0.75 -33.55
N GLN A 112 -11.29 -0.45 -34.07
CA GLN A 112 -12.25 -1.36 -33.46
C GLN A 112 -11.76 -1.95 -32.13
N SER A 113 -10.50 -2.40 -32.07
CA SER A 113 -9.94 -2.94 -30.81
C SER A 113 -9.80 -1.87 -29.74
N LEU A 114 -9.42 -0.64 -30.12
CA LEU A 114 -9.40 0.51 -29.22
C LEU A 114 -10.81 0.89 -28.74
N GLU A 115 -11.80 0.94 -29.63
CA GLU A 115 -13.19 1.23 -29.26
C GLU A 115 -13.71 0.22 -28.23
N HIS A 116 -13.43 -1.08 -28.44
CA HIS A 116 -13.81 -2.13 -27.51
C HIS A 116 -13.19 -1.91 -26.12
N ALA A 117 -11.88 -1.67 -26.07
CA ALA A 117 -11.17 -1.42 -24.81
C ALA A 117 -11.69 -0.17 -24.07
N VAL A 118 -11.98 0.90 -24.81
CA VAL A 118 -12.54 2.14 -24.27
C VAL A 118 -13.95 1.90 -23.72
N ARG A 119 -14.81 1.15 -24.42
CA ARG A 119 -16.16 0.78 -23.94
C ARG A 119 -16.08 -0.02 -22.64
N SER A 120 -15.17 -1.00 -22.55
CA SER A 120 -14.92 -1.76 -21.33
C SER A 120 -14.45 -0.86 -20.18
N ALA A 121 -13.55 0.10 -20.45
CA ALA A 121 -13.12 1.08 -19.46
C ALA A 121 -14.27 1.98 -18.98
N LEU A 122 -15.09 2.50 -19.89
CA LEU A 122 -16.25 3.33 -19.56
C LEU A 122 -17.24 2.60 -18.63
N GLN A 123 -17.53 1.33 -18.94
CA GLN A 123 -18.40 0.51 -18.07
C GLN A 123 -17.79 0.32 -16.69
N ARG A 124 -16.47 0.12 -16.61
CA ARG A 124 -15.77 -0.02 -15.33
C ARG A 124 -15.77 1.28 -14.53
N VAL A 125 -15.58 2.44 -15.17
CA VAL A 125 -15.70 3.75 -14.52
C VAL A 125 -17.11 3.93 -13.94
N LYS A 126 -18.15 3.63 -14.73
CA LYS A 126 -19.54 3.71 -14.29
C LYS A 126 -19.82 2.85 -13.06
N ASN A 127 -19.37 1.59 -13.05
CA ASN A 127 -19.55 0.69 -11.92
C ASN A 127 -18.86 1.20 -10.64
N LEU A 128 -17.65 1.76 -10.78
CA LEU A 128 -16.90 2.35 -9.65
C LEU A 128 -17.61 3.58 -9.09
N GLN A 129 -18.13 4.46 -9.96
CA GLN A 129 -18.90 5.62 -9.56
C GLN A 129 -20.20 5.23 -8.85
N GLN A 130 -20.96 4.28 -9.41
CA GLN A 130 -22.19 3.76 -8.79
C GLN A 130 -21.94 3.15 -7.41
N THR A 131 -20.88 2.35 -7.27
CA THR A 131 -20.48 1.77 -5.97
C THR A 131 -20.17 2.86 -4.96
N ARG A 132 -19.43 3.89 -5.39
CA ARG A 132 -19.08 5.04 -4.54
C ARG A 132 -20.31 5.83 -4.12
N ASP A 133 -21.24 6.08 -5.03
CA ASP A 133 -22.47 6.83 -4.78
C ASP A 133 -23.39 6.06 -3.83
N MET A 134 -23.53 4.75 -4.02
CA MET A 134 -24.29 3.86 -3.13
C MET A 134 -23.73 3.87 -1.71
N VAL A 135 -22.40 3.71 -1.56
CA VAL A 135 -21.74 3.76 -0.25
C VAL A 135 -21.92 5.14 0.40
N SER A 136 -21.81 6.22 -0.37
CA SER A 136 -22.02 7.59 0.11
C SER A 136 -23.46 7.82 0.60
N ALA A 137 -24.45 7.35 -0.16
CA ALA A 137 -25.85 7.43 0.20
C ALA A 137 -26.14 6.64 1.49
N CYS A 138 -25.65 5.40 1.60
CA CYS A 138 -25.77 4.58 2.82
C CYS A 138 -25.12 5.27 4.03
N LEU A 139 -23.91 5.80 3.89
CA LEU A 139 -23.24 6.53 4.98
C LEU A 139 -24.02 7.77 5.41
N THR A 140 -24.67 8.46 4.47
CA THR A 140 -25.52 9.61 4.78
C THR A 140 -26.76 9.21 5.57
N LEU A 141 -27.41 8.09 5.21
CA LEU A 141 -28.55 7.55 5.94
C LEU A 141 -28.17 7.08 7.35
N LEU A 142 -27.03 6.41 7.50
CA LEU A 142 -26.50 6.00 8.81
C LEU A 142 -26.16 7.20 9.71
N ARG A 143 -25.71 8.32 9.12
CA ARG A 143 -25.48 9.57 9.87
C ARG A 143 -26.77 10.24 10.33
N LYS A 144 -27.79 10.30 9.47
CA LYS A 144 -29.10 10.87 9.82
C LYS A 144 -29.80 10.10 10.94
N GLY A 145 -29.68 8.76 10.96
CA GLY A 145 -30.20 7.94 12.07
C GLY A 145 -29.49 8.17 13.42
N ASN A 146 -28.32 8.80 13.43
CA ASN A 146 -27.59 9.17 14.65
C ASN A 146 -27.82 10.63 15.07
N GLU A 147 -28.44 11.49 14.25
CA GLU A 147 -28.70 12.88 14.62
C GLU A 147 -29.85 13.04 15.63
N ASP A 148 -30.68 12.02 15.83
CA ASP A 148 -31.65 11.96 16.94
C ASP A 148 -31.00 11.65 18.31
N ARG A 149 -29.67 11.48 18.34
CA ARG A 149 -28.84 11.42 19.55
C ARG A 149 -27.79 12.55 19.53
N LYS A 150 -28.23 13.79 19.37
CA LYS A 150 -27.36 14.96 19.55
C LYS A 150 -27.24 15.28 21.05
N ASP A 151 -26.17 14.81 21.66
CA ASP A 151 -25.46 15.59 22.66
C ASP A 151 -23.95 15.32 22.55
N PHE A 152 -23.19 16.42 22.66
CA PHE A 152 -21.73 16.54 22.78
C PHE A 152 -20.83 16.66 21.52
N THR A 153 -20.56 17.94 21.24
CA THR A 153 -19.27 18.59 20.88
C THR A 153 -18.72 18.50 19.45
N SER A 154 -19.04 19.56 18.70
CA SER A 154 -18.15 20.64 18.24
C SER A 154 -16.66 20.36 17.92
N ALA A 155 -16.34 20.64 16.65
CA ALA A 155 -15.11 21.26 16.12
C ALA A 155 -13.75 20.52 16.22
N GLU A 156 -13.29 19.96 15.09
CA GLU A 156 -12.11 20.44 14.32
C GLU A 156 -11.78 19.51 13.12
N ASN A 157 -11.22 20.07 12.06
CA ASN A 157 -11.12 19.54 10.69
C ASN A 157 -10.10 18.34 10.53
N PRO A 158 -10.51 17.10 10.16
CA PRO A 158 -9.66 15.89 10.29
C PRO A 158 -9.06 15.29 8.99
N ALA A 159 -9.24 15.90 7.81
CA ALA A 159 -9.00 15.23 6.52
C ALA A 159 -7.53 14.84 6.23
N GLY A 160 -6.54 15.61 6.71
CA GLY A 160 -5.11 15.36 6.45
C GLY A 160 -4.46 14.31 7.37
N LYS A 161 -4.97 14.17 8.60
CA LYS A 161 -4.46 13.21 9.60
C LYS A 161 -4.95 11.78 9.33
N LYS A 162 -6.19 11.62 8.83
CA LYS A 162 -6.76 10.30 8.52
C LYS A 162 -5.98 9.54 7.44
N ARG A 163 -5.38 10.24 6.47
CA ARG A 163 -4.70 9.60 5.33
C ARG A 163 -3.31 9.06 5.71
N HIS A 164 -2.56 9.77 6.54
CA HIS A 164 -1.26 9.30 7.07
C HIS A 164 -1.43 8.14 8.07
N ARG A 165 -2.48 8.20 8.91
CA ARG A 165 -2.82 7.15 9.87
C ARG A 165 -3.07 5.81 9.16
N ASN A 166 -3.93 5.81 8.13
CA ASN A 166 -4.22 4.62 7.31
C ASN A 166 -2.99 3.99 6.63
N VAL A 167 -1.96 4.77 6.30
CA VAL A 167 -0.73 4.24 5.68
C VAL A 167 0.15 3.57 6.74
N ILE A 168 0.30 4.19 7.91
CA ILE A 168 1.09 3.63 9.01
C ILE A 168 0.49 2.33 9.54
N ASP A 169 -0.83 2.26 9.72
CA ASP A 169 -1.49 1.06 10.21
C ASP A 169 -1.25 -0.14 9.28
N ARG A 170 -1.26 0.10 7.96
CA ARG A 170 -0.95 -0.92 6.96
C ARG A 170 0.52 -1.35 6.99
N ILE A 171 1.45 -0.40 7.18
CA ILE A 171 2.88 -0.73 7.32
C ILE A 171 3.10 -1.53 8.59
N GLN A 172 2.50 -1.14 9.72
CA GLN A 172 2.60 -1.85 10.98
C GLN A 172 2.09 -3.28 10.86
N LYS A 173 0.94 -3.48 10.21
CA LYS A 173 0.37 -4.80 9.94
C LYS A 173 1.30 -5.65 9.07
N TYR A 174 1.82 -5.09 7.97
CA TYR A 174 2.79 -5.79 7.13
C TYR A 174 4.05 -6.20 7.90
N MET A 175 4.58 -5.32 8.76
CA MET A 175 5.75 -5.62 9.56
C MET A 175 5.49 -6.75 10.55
N GLN A 176 4.28 -6.84 11.14
CA GLN A 176 3.89 -7.93 12.02
C GLN A 176 3.77 -9.26 11.26
N GLU A 177 3.11 -9.25 10.09
CA GLU A 177 2.94 -10.44 9.24
C GLU A 177 4.26 -10.94 8.64
N ASN A 178 5.26 -10.06 8.50
CA ASN A 178 6.58 -10.37 7.93
C ASN A 178 7.72 -10.12 8.92
N CYS A 179 7.49 -10.41 10.21
CA CYS A 179 8.49 -10.22 11.26
C CYS A 179 9.57 -11.31 11.27
N THR A 180 9.35 -12.43 10.56
CA THR A 180 10.31 -13.52 10.39
C THR A 180 11.33 -13.18 9.29
N GLY A 181 12.59 -13.60 9.48
CA GLY A 181 13.67 -13.27 8.54
C GLY A 181 14.08 -11.78 8.52
N LYS A 182 14.78 -11.36 7.46
CA LYS A 182 15.31 -10.00 7.34
C LYS A 182 14.18 -9.04 6.93
N LEU A 183 13.89 -8.09 7.83
CA LEU A 183 12.95 -7.00 7.60
C LEU A 183 13.70 -5.67 7.69
N THR A 184 13.95 -5.04 6.55
CA THR A 184 14.68 -3.76 6.49
C THR A 184 13.75 -2.60 6.15
N LEU A 185 14.20 -1.38 6.50
CA LEU A 185 13.53 -0.14 6.13
C LEU A 185 13.42 -0.04 4.61
N ARG A 186 14.46 -0.46 3.86
CA ARG A 186 14.48 -0.38 2.40
C ARG A 186 13.50 -1.34 1.75
N GLU A 187 13.43 -2.59 2.23
CA GLU A 187 12.45 -3.57 1.73
C GLU A 187 11.03 -3.13 2.05
N THR A 188 10.78 -2.64 3.26
CA THR A 188 9.46 -2.15 3.66
C THR A 188 9.07 -0.90 2.86
N ALA A 189 10.00 0.03 2.66
CA ALA A 189 9.77 1.21 1.83
C ALA A 189 9.45 0.80 0.38
N SER A 190 10.22 -0.15 -0.18
CA SER A 190 9.98 -0.70 -1.51
C SER A 190 8.62 -1.40 -1.64
N ALA A 191 8.21 -2.18 -0.63
CA ALA A 191 6.92 -2.87 -0.61
C ALA A 191 5.74 -1.88 -0.63
N PHE A 192 5.89 -0.72 0.00
CA PHE A 192 4.88 0.34 0.08
C PHE A 192 5.06 1.46 -0.96
N GLY A 193 6.07 1.38 -1.84
CA GLY A 193 6.37 2.42 -2.82
C GLY A 193 6.77 3.76 -2.20
N LEU A 194 7.39 3.73 -1.02
CA LEU A 194 7.87 4.90 -0.29
C LEU A 194 9.39 5.03 -0.44
N SER A 195 9.91 6.25 -0.30
CA SER A 195 11.35 6.41 -0.07
C SER A 195 11.70 5.98 1.36
N PRO A 196 12.88 5.37 1.61
CA PRO A 196 13.30 4.99 2.97
C PRO A 196 13.31 6.18 3.94
N ASN A 197 13.71 7.37 3.48
CA ASN A 197 13.74 8.59 4.27
C ASN A 197 12.32 9.05 4.65
N TYR A 198 11.38 8.99 3.71
CA TYR A 198 9.98 9.31 3.99
C TYR A 198 9.36 8.30 4.96
N LEU A 199 9.60 7.00 4.77
CA LEU A 199 9.13 5.98 5.69
C LEU A 199 9.68 6.19 7.11
N SER A 200 10.98 6.48 7.24
CA SER A 200 11.62 6.76 8.53
C SER A 200 11.01 7.97 9.26
N ALA A 201 10.80 9.07 8.52
CA ALA A 201 10.17 10.27 9.04
C ALA A 201 8.70 10.05 9.41
N LEU A 202 7.96 9.34 8.56
CA LEU A 202 6.56 9.00 8.77
C LEU A 202 6.38 8.12 10.02
N PHE A 203 7.25 7.13 10.21
CA PHE A 203 7.21 6.21 11.36
C PHE A 203 7.48 6.96 12.67
N THR A 204 8.56 7.75 12.70
CA THR A 204 8.91 8.54 13.89
C THR A 204 7.80 9.54 14.25
N LYS A 205 7.23 10.21 13.25
CA LYS A 205 6.17 11.20 13.44
C LYS A 205 4.83 10.60 13.88
N SER A 206 4.50 9.40 13.42
CA SER A 206 3.18 8.80 13.64
C SER A 206 3.16 7.85 14.84
N CYS A 207 4.25 7.13 15.08
CA CYS A 207 4.36 6.09 16.10
C CYS A 207 5.11 6.57 17.35
N GLY A 208 5.85 7.68 17.29
CA GLY A 208 6.71 8.15 18.38
C GLY A 208 8.00 7.35 18.57
N TYR A 209 8.25 6.34 17.72
CA TYR A 209 9.44 5.48 17.73
C TYR A 209 9.98 5.34 16.31
N SER A 210 11.28 5.06 16.19
CA SER A 210 11.90 4.76 14.90
C SER A 210 11.44 3.42 14.34
N PHE A 211 11.55 3.26 13.02
CA PHE A 211 11.27 1.98 12.34
C PHE A 211 12.05 0.81 12.94
N THR A 212 13.33 1.03 13.27
CA THR A 212 14.20 0.01 13.85
C THR A 212 13.73 -0.41 15.24
N GLU A 213 13.27 0.53 16.06
CA GLU A 213 12.72 0.24 17.40
C GLU A 213 11.43 -0.57 17.31
N TYR A 214 10.52 -0.16 16.43
CA TYR A 214 9.27 -0.88 16.22
C TYR A 214 9.52 -2.31 15.69
N ARG A 215 10.38 -2.46 14.68
CA ARG A 215 10.81 -3.77 14.17
C ARG A 215 11.40 -4.64 15.27
N ASN A 216 12.28 -4.07 16.09
CA ASN A 216 12.90 -4.83 17.16
C ASN A 216 11.85 -5.30 18.16
N HIS A 217 10.90 -4.45 18.54
CA HIS A 217 9.84 -4.82 19.47
C HIS A 217 8.98 -5.99 18.95
N ILE A 218 8.45 -5.91 17.73
CA ILE A 218 7.63 -7.00 17.17
C ILE A 218 8.40 -8.32 17.07
N LYS A 219 9.72 -8.26 16.79
CA LYS A 219 10.58 -9.44 16.75
C LYS A 219 10.83 -10.02 18.15
N ILE A 220 10.95 -9.19 19.18
CA ILE A 220 11.12 -9.67 20.56
C ILE A 220 9.82 -10.31 21.07
N GLU A 221 8.65 -9.74 20.75
CA GLU A 221 7.36 -10.35 21.08
C GLU A 221 7.19 -11.72 20.43
N GLU A 222 7.54 -11.85 19.14
CA GLU A 222 7.53 -13.15 18.47
C GLU A 222 8.58 -14.11 19.08
N ALA A 223 9.79 -13.61 19.40
CA ALA A 223 10.80 -14.41 20.08
C ALA A 223 10.30 -14.98 21.41
N LYS A 224 9.56 -14.19 22.20
CA LYS A 224 8.95 -14.65 23.45
C LYS A 224 7.97 -15.78 23.20
N ARG A 225 7.07 -15.65 22.21
CA ARG A 225 6.16 -16.75 21.83
C ARG A 225 6.90 -18.04 21.46
N MET A 226 7.99 -17.93 20.69
CA MET A 226 8.80 -19.08 20.29
C MET A 226 9.52 -19.72 21.48
N LEU A 227 10.04 -18.90 22.40
CA LEU A 227 10.71 -19.37 23.62
C LEU A 227 9.72 -20.01 24.61
N ASP A 228 8.52 -19.45 24.73
CA ASP A 228 7.45 -19.93 25.62
C ASP A 228 6.90 -21.29 25.19
N THR A 229 6.77 -21.50 23.86
CA THR A 229 6.30 -22.76 23.27
C THR A 229 7.26 -23.92 23.58
N GLY A 230 8.55 -23.61 23.74
CA GLY A 230 9.59 -24.59 24.06
C GLY A 230 9.93 -25.48 22.86
N GLY A 231 11.17 -25.42 22.39
CA GLY A 231 11.62 -26.26 21.27
C GLY A 231 12.81 -25.70 20.51
N MET A 232 13.04 -24.39 20.56
CA MET A 232 14.15 -23.73 19.88
C MET A 232 15.17 -23.18 20.88
N LYS A 233 16.46 -23.28 20.53
CA LYS A 233 17.56 -22.62 21.22
C LYS A 233 17.56 -21.13 20.87
N ILE A 234 18.14 -20.32 21.75
CA ILE A 234 18.21 -18.85 21.60
C ILE A 234 18.83 -18.42 20.25
N TYR A 235 19.86 -19.12 19.78
CA TYR A 235 20.49 -18.79 18.49
C TYR A 235 19.59 -19.13 17.30
N GLU A 236 18.78 -20.20 17.39
CA GLU A 236 17.84 -20.61 16.34
C GLU A 236 16.69 -19.61 16.23
N VAL A 237 16.20 -19.11 17.37
CA VAL A 237 15.20 -18.03 17.40
C VAL A 237 15.77 -16.75 16.78
N ALA A 238 17.03 -16.40 17.09
CA ALA A 238 17.69 -15.24 16.51
C ALA A 238 17.85 -15.36 14.98
N GLU A 239 18.23 -16.54 14.50
CA GLU A 239 18.39 -16.83 13.07
C GLU A 239 17.05 -16.83 12.33
N TYR A 240 16.02 -17.48 12.89
CA TYR A 240 14.67 -17.50 12.34
C TYR A 240 14.06 -16.11 12.21
N LEU A 241 14.31 -15.25 13.20
CA LEU A 241 13.90 -13.85 13.18
C LEU A 241 14.87 -12.96 12.38
N GLY A 242 15.87 -13.53 11.69
CA GLY A 242 16.76 -12.80 10.78
C GLY A 242 17.66 -11.76 11.45
N PHE A 243 18.07 -11.98 12.71
CA PHE A 243 19.14 -11.19 13.34
C PHE A 243 20.50 -11.63 12.82
N ASP A 244 21.41 -10.68 12.57
CA ASP A 244 22.75 -10.98 12.05
C ASP A 244 23.64 -11.74 13.06
N SER A 245 23.28 -11.73 14.35
CA SER A 245 23.92 -12.57 15.37
C SER A 245 23.03 -12.80 16.59
N ALA A 246 23.21 -13.94 17.24
CA ALA A 246 22.58 -14.25 18.53
C ALA A 246 22.99 -13.25 19.65
N PHE A 247 24.20 -12.68 19.54
CA PHE A 247 24.68 -11.64 20.44
C PHE A 247 23.90 -10.32 20.28
N TYR A 248 23.72 -9.86 19.04
CA TYR A 248 22.91 -8.67 18.76
C TYR A 248 21.45 -8.88 19.16
N PHE A 249 20.88 -10.05 18.87
CA PHE A 249 19.56 -10.44 19.37
C PHE A 249 19.46 -10.32 20.89
N SER A 250 20.41 -10.89 21.64
CA SER A 250 20.39 -10.86 23.11
C SER A 250 20.47 -9.43 23.66
N LYS A 251 21.23 -8.55 23.01
CA LYS A 251 21.31 -7.12 23.36
C LYS A 251 20.00 -6.39 23.10
N VAL A 252 19.35 -6.67 21.96
CA VAL A 252 18.04 -6.10 21.61
C VAL A 252 16.96 -6.60 22.58
N PHE A 253 16.92 -7.91 22.86
CA PHE A 253 15.98 -8.50 23.82
C PHE A 253 16.13 -7.87 25.20
N LYS A 254 17.36 -7.75 25.71
CA LYS A 254 17.62 -7.10 27.00
C LYS A 254 17.25 -5.62 27.01
N LYS A 255 17.45 -4.91 25.90
CA LYS A 255 17.04 -3.51 25.77
C LYS A 255 15.52 -3.35 25.80
N THR A 256 14.78 -4.30 25.22
CA THR A 256 13.31 -4.26 25.15
C THR A 256 12.66 -4.74 26.46
N GLU A 257 13.10 -5.88 27.01
CA GLU A 257 12.46 -6.53 28.18
C GLU A 257 13.17 -6.25 29.51
N GLY A 258 14.34 -5.61 29.50
CA GLY A 258 15.17 -5.38 30.69
C GLY A 258 16.03 -6.58 31.13
N ILE A 259 15.69 -7.79 30.68
CA ILE A 259 16.40 -9.04 30.99
C ILE A 259 16.87 -9.75 29.72
N SER A 260 17.91 -10.57 29.82
CA SER A 260 18.40 -11.35 28.67
C SER A 260 17.48 -12.52 28.31
N PRO A 261 17.54 -13.06 27.08
CA PRO A 261 16.76 -14.24 26.70
C PRO A 261 17.03 -15.48 27.57
N ARG A 262 18.26 -15.61 28.09
CA ARG A 262 18.64 -16.69 29.02
C ARG A 262 17.98 -16.53 30.39
N GLU A 263 17.91 -15.30 30.89
CA GLU A 263 17.23 -14.98 32.15
C GLU A 263 15.72 -15.15 32.01
N TYR A 264 15.16 -14.74 30.87
CA TYR A 264 13.74 -14.98 30.53
C TYR A 264 13.40 -16.47 30.59
N LEU A 265 14.22 -17.35 29.97
CA LEU A 265 14.03 -18.80 30.06
C LEU A 265 14.24 -19.39 31.47
N ARG A 266 15.18 -18.84 32.27
CA ARG A 266 15.43 -19.30 33.66
C ARG A 266 14.31 -18.91 34.63
N GLY A 267 13.53 -17.86 34.32
CA GLY A 267 12.37 -17.44 35.10
C GLY A 267 11.21 -18.44 35.07
N PHE A 268 11.18 -19.36 34.09
CA PHE A 268 10.22 -20.46 34.01
C PHE A 268 10.75 -21.70 34.75
N SER A 269 10.59 -21.74 36.08
CA SER A 269 10.68 -23.02 36.81
C SER A 269 9.33 -23.73 36.75
N SER A 270 9.37 -25.01 36.35
CA SER A 270 8.21 -25.89 36.16
C SER A 270 7.41 -26.05 37.45
N ASP A 271 6.17 -25.54 37.47
CA ASP A 271 5.16 -25.96 38.44
C ASP A 271 4.22 -27.01 37.84
N LYS A 272 3.74 -27.93 38.69
CA LYS A 272 3.10 -29.22 38.37
C LYS A 272 1.74 -29.16 37.65
N SER A 273 1.34 -28.02 37.10
CA SER A 273 0.06 -27.84 36.41
C SER A 273 0.18 -27.66 34.89
N GLY A 274 1.40 -27.66 34.33
CA GLY A 274 1.60 -27.57 32.87
C GLY A 274 1.19 -26.24 32.23
N ARG A 275 0.76 -25.25 33.02
CA ARG A 275 0.55 -23.87 32.56
C ARG A 275 1.72 -23.01 33.03
N ARG A 276 2.40 -22.38 32.07
CA ARG A 276 3.48 -21.42 32.31
C ARG A 276 2.86 -20.03 32.44
N GLU A 277 2.91 -19.42 33.63
CA GLU A 277 2.53 -18.01 33.83
C GLU A 277 3.75 -17.18 34.23
N TYR A 278 3.98 -16.10 33.47
CA TYR A 278 5.05 -15.13 33.68
C TYR A 278 4.59 -14.04 34.65
N THR A 279 5.27 -13.89 35.80
CA THR A 279 4.90 -12.92 36.86
C THR A 279 5.60 -11.55 36.72
N GLY A 280 6.45 -11.37 35.71
CA GLY A 280 7.02 -10.07 35.38
C GLY A 280 6.00 -9.25 34.59
N ARG A 281 5.58 -8.09 35.08
CA ARG A 281 4.88 -7.16 34.19
C ARG A 281 5.89 -6.70 33.13
N PRO A 282 5.69 -6.96 31.83
CA PRO A 282 6.45 -6.26 30.81
C PRO A 282 6.26 -4.77 31.06
N ALA A 283 7.32 -3.96 30.87
CA ALA A 283 7.10 -2.53 30.69
C ALA A 283 6.15 -2.42 29.49
N PRO A 284 4.90 -1.96 29.67
CA PRO A 284 4.04 -1.77 28.52
C PRO A 284 4.80 -0.81 27.62
N LEU A 285 4.98 -1.15 26.34
CA LEU A 285 5.04 -0.06 25.40
C LEU A 285 3.77 0.73 25.66
N ALA A 286 3.92 2.02 25.98
CA ALA A 286 2.81 2.94 25.90
C ALA A 286 2.13 2.62 24.58
N ARG A 287 0.87 2.18 24.64
CA ARG A 287 0.08 1.93 23.43
C ARG A 287 0.33 3.15 22.55
N CYS A 288 0.64 2.92 21.27
CA CYS A 288 0.69 4.02 20.30
C CYS A 288 -0.55 4.88 20.60
N PRO A 289 -0.43 6.19 20.91
CA PRO A 289 -1.40 6.96 21.71
C PRO A 289 -2.76 7.15 21.02
N GLN A 290 -3.45 6.06 20.72
CA GLN A 290 -4.55 5.95 19.77
C GLN A 290 -5.66 5.01 20.27
N GLU A 291 -5.62 4.55 21.51
CA GLU A 291 -6.77 3.85 22.13
C GLU A 291 -7.59 4.72 23.09
N GLU A 292 -7.25 6.00 23.22
CA GLU A 292 -8.07 7.00 23.92
C GLU A 292 -8.31 8.18 22.97
N LEU A 293 -9.37 8.10 22.16
CA LEU A 293 -10.19 9.17 21.54
C LEU A 293 -10.94 8.69 20.29
#